data_AF-B9R7C3-F1
#
_entry.id   AF-B9R7C3-F1
#
_cell.length_a   1.000
_cell.length_b   1.000
_cell.length_c   1.000
_cell.angle_alpha   90.00
_cell.angle_beta   90.00
_cell.angle_gamma   90.00
#
_symmetry.space_group_name_H-M   'P 1'
#
loop_
_entity.id
_entity.type
_entity.pdbx_description
1 polymer ?
#
loop_
_entity_poly.entity_id
_entity_poly.type
_entity_poly.pdbx_seq_one_letter_code
_entity_poly.pdbx_strand_id
1 'polypeptide(L)' 'MAKDWCIQLKHVLREANHCADWLANQACMDSLEVEVPLEPPADLSSLLYGDTVGVSFLRL' A
#
# COMPACT_ATOMS: atom_id res chain seq x y z
N MET A 1 4.20 -7.61 27.10
CA MET A 1 4.33 -8.85 26.31
C MET A 1 5.09 -8.50 25.03
N ALA A 2 6.35 -8.95 24.90
CA ALA A 2 7.08 -8.81 23.65
C ALA A 2 6.43 -9.74 22.63
N LYS A 3 6.14 -9.20 21.46
CA LYS A 3 5.43 -9.87 20.38
C LYS A 3 6.54 -10.51 19.53
N ASP A 4 6.57 -11.84 19.40
CA ASP A 4 7.62 -12.57 18.68
C ASP A 4 7.46 -12.37 17.16
N TRP A 5 7.98 -11.26 16.65
CA TRP A 5 7.85 -10.92 15.23
C TRP A 5 9.06 -11.45 14.48
N CYS A 6 8.81 -12.32 13.49
CA CYS A 6 9.80 -12.69 12.50
C CYS A 6 9.71 -11.70 11.34
N ILE A 7 10.69 -10.81 11.21
CA ILE A 7 10.72 -9.77 10.17
C ILE A 7 11.59 -10.25 9.01
N GLN A 8 11.07 -10.17 7.79
CA GLN A 8 11.82 -10.43 6.56
C GLN A 8 11.75 -9.19 5.67
N LEU A 9 12.91 -8.75 5.16
CA LEU A 9 13.01 -7.67 4.18
C LEU A 9 13.17 -8.28 2.78
N LYS A 10 12.37 -7.84 1.81
CA LYS A 10 12.50 -8.22 0.40
C LYS A 10 12.50 -6.95 -0.46
N HIS A 11 13.38 -6.91 -1.45
CA HIS A 11 13.32 -5.88 -2.48
C HIS A 11 12.28 -6.29 -3.51
N VAL A 12 11.33 -5.40 -3.78
CA VAL A 12 10.32 -5.55 -4.82
C VAL A 12 10.41 -4.35 -5.74
N LEU A 13 9.87 -4.49 -6.95
CA LEU A 13 9.67 -3.35 -7.85
C LEU A 13 8.72 -2.35 -7.17
N ARG A 14 8.95 -1.05 -7.40
CA ARG A 14 8.14 0.01 -6.80
C ARG A 14 6.66 -0.15 -7.18
N GLU A 15 6.41 -0.61 -8.39
CA GLU A 15 5.09 -0.82 -8.96
C GLU A 15 4.34 -1.97 -8.28
N ALA A 16 5.07 -2.95 -7.72
CA ALA A 16 4.50 -3.98 -6.85
C ALA A 16 4.22 -3.47 -5.42
N ASN A 17 4.57 -2.22 -5.13
CA ASN A 17 4.35 -1.55 -3.84
C ASN A 17 3.39 -0.35 -3.96
N HIS A 18 2.66 -0.23 -5.07
CA HIS A 18 1.91 0.99 -5.42
C HIS A 18 0.78 1.31 -4.43
N CYS A 19 0.10 0.29 -3.91
CA CYS A 19 -0.89 0.45 -2.84
C CYS A 19 -0.28 1.03 -1.55
N ALA A 20 0.91 0.54 -1.15
CA ALA A 20 1.59 1.04 0.04
C ALA A 20 2.11 2.47 -0.15
N ASP A 21 2.66 2.78 -1.32
CA ASP A 21 3.06 4.15 -1.69
C ASP A 21 1.85 5.10 -1.63
N TRP A 22 0.69 4.70 -2.17
CA TRP A 22 -0.54 5.50 -2.12
C TRP A 22 -0.99 5.76 -0.68
N LEU A 23 -1.04 4.72 0.16
CA LEU A 23 -1.42 4.84 1.57
C LEU A 23 -0.47 5.75 2.35
N ALA A 24 0.84 5.65 2.11
CA ALA A 24 1.83 6.51 2.74
C ALA A 24 1.64 7.98 2.35
N ASN A 25 1.34 8.26 1.08
CA ASN A 25 1.07 9.62 0.61
C ASN A 25 -0.21 10.20 1.22
N GLN A 26 -1.30 9.42 1.32
CA GLN A 26 -2.52 9.86 1.99
C GLN A 26 -2.29 10.19 3.46
N ALA A 27 -1.57 9.32 4.17
CA ALA A 27 -1.23 9.55 5.58
C ALA A 27 -0.37 10.81 5.82
N CYS A 28 0.36 11.29 4.80
CA CYS A 28 1.08 12.56 4.88
C CYS A 28 0.20 13.79 4.64
N MET A 29 -0.97 13.62 3.99
CA MET A 29 -1.90 14.69 3.69
C MET A 29 -2.93 14.89 4.79
N ASP A 30 -3.26 13.83 5.52
CA ASP A 30 -4.26 13.85 6.59
C ASP A 30 -3.63 14.13 7.97
N SER A 31 -4.51 14.45 8.92
CA SER A 31 -4.12 14.71 10.31
C SER A 31 -3.50 13.47 10.98
N LEU A 32 -2.76 13.64 12.09
CA LEU A 32 -2.13 12.55 12.86
C LEU A 32 -3.14 11.58 13.54
N GLU A 33 -4.42 11.62 13.15
CA GLU A 33 -5.47 10.78 13.69
C GLU A 33 -5.51 9.43 12.97
N VAL A 34 -5.96 8.39 13.68
CA VAL A 34 -6.14 7.07 13.09
C VAL A 34 -7.46 7.05 12.34
N GLU A 35 -7.39 6.95 11.02
CA GLU A 35 -8.58 6.81 10.19
C GLU A 35 -8.87 5.34 9.87
N VAL A 36 -10.14 4.94 10.03
CA VAL A 36 -10.64 3.60 9.66
C VAL A 36 -11.76 3.79 8.63
N PRO A 37 -11.45 3.82 7.33
CA PRO A 37 -12.44 4.07 6.31
C PRO A 37 -13.44 2.90 6.23
N LEU A 38 -14.74 3.23 6.10
CA LEU A 38 -15.82 2.25 5.96
C LEU A 38 -15.85 1.59 4.57
N GLU A 39 -15.32 2.29 3.56
CA GLU A 39 -15.21 1.82 2.18
C GLU A 39 -13.77 2.01 1.68
N PRO A 40 -13.25 1.11 0.83
CA PRO A 40 -11.93 1.28 0.25
C PRO A 40 -11.91 2.54 -0.63
N PRO A 41 -10.86 3.38 -0.53
CA PRO A 41 -10.70 4.54 -1.39
C PRO A 41 -10.77 4.14 -2.87
N ALA A 42 -11.49 4.93 -3.67
CA ALA A 42 -11.73 4.62 -5.08
C ALA A 42 -10.41 4.45 -5.87
N ASP A 43 -9.43 5.32 -5.60
CA ASP A 43 -8.11 5.25 -6.22
C ASP A 43 -7.37 3.96 -5.85
N LEU A 44 -7.46 3.53 -4.59
CA LEU A 44 -6.84 2.30 -4.11
C LEU A 44 -7.45 1.05 -4.73
N SER A 45 -8.74 1.06 -5.04
CA SER A 45 -9.44 -0.07 -5.67
C SER A 45 -8.84 -0.43 -7.03
N SER A 46 -8.45 0.57 -7.82
CA SER A 46 -7.79 0.36 -9.12
C SER A 46 -6.39 -0.24 -8.97
N LEU A 47 -5.65 0.16 -7.93
CA LEU A 47 -4.31 -0.35 -7.61
C LEU A 47 -4.37 -1.80 -7.15
N LEU A 48 -5.33 -2.13 -6.27
CA LEU A 48 -5.59 -3.49 -5.82
C LEU A 48 -5.95 -4.43 -6.98
N TYR A 49 -6.77 -3.94 -7.92
CA TYR A 49 -7.05 -4.72 -9.13
C TYR A 49 -5.77 -4.99 -9.92
N GLY A 50 -4.90 -3.99 -10.07
CA GLY A 50 -3.56 -4.14 -10.67
C GLY A 50 -2.71 -5.23 -10.01
N ASP A 51 -2.68 -5.26 -8.67
CA ASP A 51 -1.98 -6.28 -7.89
C ASP A 51 -2.56 -7.67 -8.15
N THR A 52 -3.90 -7.81 -8.17
CA THR A 52 -4.55 -9.12 -8.40
C THR A 52 -4.34 -9.67 -9.81
N VAL A 53 -4.32 -8.80 -10.82
CA VAL A 53 -4.11 -9.20 -12.23
C VAL A 53 -2.62 -9.40 -12.53
N GLY A 54 -1.71 -9.00 -11.63
CA GLY A 54 -0.27 -9.14 -11.79
C GLY A 54 0.31 -8.14 -12.78
N VAL A 55 -0.31 -6.96 -12.91
CA VAL A 55 0.09 -5.95 -13.90
C VAL A 55 1.39 -5.31 -13.45
N SER A 56 2.51 -5.87 -13.89
CA SER A 56 3.85 -5.32 -13.66
C SER A 56 4.11 -4.25 -14.70
N PHE A 57 3.74 -3.00 -14.42
CA PHE A 57 4.20 -1.88 -15.24
C PHE A 57 5.67 -1.62 -14.91
N LEU A 58 6.56 -1.73 -15.89
CA LEU A 58 7.91 -1.16 -15.77
C LEU A 58 7.79 0.34 -16.03
N ARG A 59 8.01 1.17 -15.01
CA ARG A 59 8.17 2.61 -15.22
C ARG A 59 9.61 2.84 -15.73
N LEU A 60 9.74 3.04 -17.05
CA LEU A 60 10.97 3.54 -17.68
C LEU A 60 11.29 4.97 -17.20
#